data_AF-A0A2N5PI37-F1
#
_entry.id   AF-A0A2N5PI37-F1
#
_cell.length_a   1.000
_cell.length_b   1.000
_cell.length_c   1.000
_cell.angle_alpha   90.00
_cell.angle_beta   90.00
_cell.angle_gamma   90.00
#
_symmetry.space_group_name_H-M   'P 1'
#
loop_
_entity.id
_entity.type
_entity.pdbx_description
1 polymer ?
#
loop_
_entity_poly.entity_id
_entity_poly.type
_entity_poly.pdbx_seq_one_letter_code
_entity_poly.pdbx_strand_id
1 'polypeptide(L)'
;MMELTINGQVYKFNFGMGFLREINKQTNVPIDGAPGVKKDVGFRYALMNLMDGDPEALVNILDVANKGQNPRATRDLLDGYIDDENTDIDELTDTVMGFLKSANATKRTTKELLDAVEKEKQRVEEEEARKRELMA
;
A
#
# COMPACT_ATOMS: atom_id res chain seq x y z
N MET A 1 13.65 2.71 8.32
CA MET A 1 13.77 3.04 6.89
C MET A 1 13.96 1.71 6.19
N MET A 2 13.31 1.49 5.06
CA MET A 2 13.48 0.26 4.28
C MET A 2 14.65 0.43 3.32
N GLU A 3 15.35 -0.67 3.04
CA GLU A 3 16.41 -0.74 2.04
C GLU A 3 16.08 -1.83 1.03
N LEU A 4 16.34 -1.57 -0.25
CA LEU A 4 16.17 -2.52 -1.34
C LEU A 4 17.39 -2.41 -2.25
N THR A 5 17.99 -3.56 -2.60
CA THR A 5 19.13 -3.61 -3.50
C THR A 5 18.64 -3.98 -4.90
N ILE A 6 18.82 -3.08 -5.87
CA ILE A 6 18.48 -3.30 -7.27
C ILE A 6 19.76 -3.11 -8.08
N ASN A 7 20.15 -4.12 -8.87
CA ASN A 7 21.36 -4.08 -9.70
C ASN A 7 22.64 -3.73 -8.91
N GLY A 8 22.77 -4.26 -7.69
CA GLY A 8 23.92 -4.02 -6.81
C GLY A 8 23.94 -2.64 -6.13
N GLN A 9 22.96 -1.78 -6.39
CA GLN A 9 22.81 -0.48 -5.74
C GLN A 9 21.74 -0.53 -4.66
N VAL A 10 22.07 -0.04 -3.46
CA VAL A 10 21.13 0.08 -2.34
C VAL A 10 20.32 1.36 -2.47
N TYR A 11 18.99 1.24 -2.39
CA TYR A 11 18.02 2.32 -2.36
C TYR A 11 17.29 2.35 -1.03
N LYS A 12 17.01 3.56 -0.52
CA LYS A 12 16.35 3.78 0.78
C LYS A 12 14.92 4.27 0.58
N PHE A 13 13.99 3.83 1.42
CA PHE A 13 12.58 4.18 1.34
C PHE A 13 12.07 4.65 2.71
N ASN A 14 11.46 5.84 2.74
CA ASN A 14 11.00 6.49 3.96
C ASN A 14 9.48 6.69 3.97
N PHE A 15 8.79 5.84 4.74
CA PHE A 15 7.34 5.91 4.98
C PHE A 15 6.96 6.94 6.06
N GLY A 16 7.47 8.17 5.88
CA GLY A 16 7.27 9.29 6.81
C GLY A 16 6.18 10.27 6.36
N MET A 17 6.13 11.46 6.99
CA MET A 17 5.17 12.51 6.64
C MET A 17 5.35 13.07 5.22
N GLY A 18 6.58 13.07 4.70
CA GLY A 18 6.85 13.43 3.30
C GLY A 18 6.14 12.49 2.33
N PHE A 19 6.33 11.18 2.53
CA PHE A 19 5.62 10.12 1.81
C PHE A 19 4.10 10.29 1.90
N LEU A 20 3.55 10.42 3.12
CA LEU A 20 2.10 10.57 3.30
C LEU A 20 1.53 11.81 2.61
N ARG A 21 2.25 12.94 2.62
CA ARG A 21 1.78 14.17 1.97
C ARG A 21 1.72 14.02 0.46
N GLU A 22 2.67 13.31 -0.12
CA GLU A 22 2.74 13.11 -1.57
C GLU A 22 1.71 12.08 -2.03
N ILE A 23 1.65 10.91 -1.38
CA ILE A 23 0.74 9.85 -1.80
C ILE A 23 -0.73 10.23 -1.59
N ASN A 24 -1.09 10.97 -0.52
CA ASN A 24 -2.49 11.32 -0.27
C ASN A 24 -3.09 12.20 -1.36
N LYS A 25 -2.30 13.09 -1.97
CA LYS A 25 -2.76 14.03 -3.01
C LYS A 25 -3.07 13.35 -4.34
N GLN A 26 -2.58 12.12 -4.55
CA GLN A 26 -2.78 11.39 -5.80
C GLN A 26 -4.24 10.99 -6.00
N THR A 27 -5.00 10.81 -4.91
CA THR A 27 -6.42 10.45 -4.95
C THR A 27 -7.22 11.36 -4.04
N ASN A 28 -8.27 11.97 -4.58
CA ASN A 28 -9.21 12.78 -3.83
C ASN A 28 -10.64 12.28 -4.02
N VAL A 29 -11.44 12.40 -2.98
CA VAL A 29 -12.87 12.07 -3.01
C VAL A 29 -13.70 13.29 -2.60
N PRO A 30 -14.88 13.52 -3.21
CA PRO A 30 -15.82 14.54 -2.74
C PRO A 30 -16.24 14.27 -1.30
N ILE A 31 -16.46 15.33 -0.52
CA ILE A 31 -17.03 15.22 0.82
C ILE A 31 -18.55 15.38 0.72
N ASP A 32 -19.29 14.38 1.19
CA ASP A 32 -20.75 14.44 1.24
C ASP A 32 -21.23 15.62 2.11
N GLY A 33 -22.25 16.34 1.63
CA GLY A 33 -22.75 17.55 2.26
C GLY A 33 -21.86 18.81 2.12
N ALA A 34 -20.73 18.75 1.40
CA ALA A 34 -19.85 19.91 1.17
C ALA A 34 -19.48 20.08 -0.33
N PRO A 35 -20.36 20.69 -1.15
CA PRO A 35 -20.13 20.90 -2.58
C PRO A 35 -18.80 21.61 -2.86
N GLY A 36 -18.01 21.07 -3.78
CA GLY A 36 -16.71 21.62 -4.17
C GLY A 36 -15.56 21.31 -3.21
N VAL A 37 -15.81 20.69 -2.05
CA VAL A 37 -14.76 20.29 -1.10
C VAL A 37 -14.35 18.85 -1.36
N LYS A 38 -13.03 18.62 -1.39
CA LYS A 38 -12.43 17.31 -1.63
C LYS A 38 -11.52 16.92 -0.47
N LYS A 39 -11.46 15.61 -0.18
CA LYS A 39 -10.56 15.02 0.80
C LYS A 39 -9.51 14.16 0.09
N ASP A 40 -8.25 14.42 0.42
CA ASP A 40 -7.13 13.59 -0.03
C ASP A 40 -7.12 12.27 0.74
N VAL A 41 -7.09 11.16 0.00
CA VAL A 41 -7.24 9.80 0.52
C VAL A 41 -6.30 8.80 -0.13
N GLY A 42 -5.34 9.26 -0.95
CA GLY A 42 -4.48 8.40 -1.76
C GLY A 42 -3.71 7.33 -0.99
N PHE A 43 -3.28 7.58 0.26
CA PHE A 43 -2.62 6.52 1.03
C PHE A 43 -3.55 5.33 1.30
N ARG A 44 -4.81 5.59 1.65
CA ARG A 44 -5.77 4.52 1.96
C ARG A 44 -6.05 3.68 0.72
N TYR A 45 -6.22 4.32 -0.44
CA TYR A 45 -6.44 3.61 -1.70
C TYR A 45 -5.23 2.79 -2.14
N ALA A 46 -4.03 3.40 -2.15
CA ALA A 46 -2.81 2.68 -2.51
C ALA A 46 -2.56 1.48 -1.57
N LEU A 47 -2.86 1.63 -0.28
CA LEU A 47 -2.72 0.56 0.68
C LEU A 47 -3.73 -0.58 0.48
N MET A 48 -4.99 -0.28 0.11
CA MET A 48 -5.97 -1.33 -0.22
C MET A 48 -5.56 -2.09 -1.48
N ASN A 49 -5.16 -1.39 -2.53
CA ASN A 49 -4.67 -2.05 -3.75
C ASN A 49 -3.43 -2.92 -3.47
N LEU A 50 -2.52 -2.45 -2.61
CA LEU A 50 -1.36 -3.26 -2.19
C LEU A 50 -1.80 -4.53 -1.45
N MET A 51 -2.86 -4.47 -0.62
CA MET A 51 -3.42 -5.67 0.04
C MET A 51 -4.06 -6.65 -0.94
N ASP A 52 -4.57 -6.15 -2.05
CA ASP A 52 -5.15 -6.95 -3.14
C ASP A 52 -4.08 -7.51 -4.10
N GLY A 53 -2.79 -7.23 -3.83
CA GLY A 53 -1.66 -7.73 -4.62
C GLY A 53 -1.38 -6.94 -5.89
N ASP A 54 -1.84 -5.70 -6.00
CA ASP A 54 -1.63 -4.84 -7.17
C ASP A 54 -0.16 -4.38 -7.28
N PRO A 55 0.60 -4.82 -8.31
CA PRO A 55 2.00 -4.42 -8.49
C PRO A 55 2.15 -2.93 -8.82
N GLU A 56 1.15 -2.29 -9.44
CA GLU A 56 1.20 -0.85 -9.71
C GLU A 56 1.14 -0.05 -8.42
N ALA A 57 0.34 -0.51 -7.44
CA ALA A 57 0.27 0.10 -6.12
C ALA A 57 1.60 -0.05 -5.37
N LEU A 58 2.25 -1.22 -5.49
CA LEU A 58 3.58 -1.47 -4.92
C LEU A 58 4.62 -0.51 -5.50
N VAL A 59 4.70 -0.38 -6.83
CA VAL A 59 5.57 0.59 -7.52
C VAL A 59 5.29 2.01 -7.03
N ASN A 60 4.03 2.43 -7.00
CA ASN A 60 3.66 3.78 -6.58
C ASN A 60 4.10 4.08 -5.14
N ILE A 61 3.89 3.12 -4.22
CA ILE A 61 4.31 3.27 -2.83
C ILE A 61 5.84 3.40 -2.72
N LEU A 62 6.59 2.56 -3.43
CA LEU A 62 8.05 2.59 -3.46
C LEU A 62 8.57 3.89 -4.10
N ASP A 63 8.01 4.31 -5.23
CA ASP A 63 8.37 5.53 -5.93
C ASP A 63 8.20 6.76 -5.03
N VAL A 64 7.06 6.88 -4.35
CA VAL A 64 6.80 8.00 -3.43
C VAL A 64 7.68 7.91 -2.18
N ALA A 65 7.90 6.72 -1.63
CA ALA A 65 8.70 6.53 -0.41
C ALA A 65 10.20 6.81 -0.63
N ASN A 66 10.71 6.63 -1.85
CA ASN A 66 12.09 6.96 -2.22
C ASN A 66 12.22 8.40 -2.77
N LYS A 67 11.12 9.15 -2.93
CA LYS A 67 11.18 10.54 -3.41
C LYS A 67 12.08 11.40 -2.51
N GLY A 68 13.05 12.09 -3.13
CA GLY A 68 14.03 12.92 -2.45
C GLY A 68 15.19 12.17 -1.78
N GLN A 69 15.31 10.85 -2.01
CA GLN A 69 16.49 10.08 -1.61
C GLN A 69 17.57 10.13 -2.69
N ASN A 70 18.83 9.92 -2.28
CA ASN A 70 19.97 9.78 -3.18
C ASN A 70 20.73 8.50 -2.80
N PRO A 71 20.80 7.47 -3.68
CA PRO A 71 20.28 7.46 -5.05
C PRO A 71 18.74 7.43 -5.13
N ARG A 72 18.21 7.93 -6.25
CA ARG A 72 16.79 7.88 -6.61
C ARG A 72 16.50 6.61 -7.40
N ALA A 73 15.62 5.77 -6.87
CA ALA A 73 14.96 4.70 -7.62
C ALA A 73 13.87 5.33 -8.49
N THR A 74 14.09 5.46 -9.80
CA THR A 74 13.09 6.00 -10.72
C THR A 74 11.95 4.99 -10.92
N ARG A 75 10.81 5.47 -11.43
CA ARG A 75 9.68 4.59 -11.75
C ARG A 75 10.09 3.50 -12.75
N ASP A 76 10.77 3.87 -13.84
CA ASP A 76 11.29 2.91 -14.83
C ASP A 76 12.21 1.83 -14.22
N LEU A 77 13.02 2.18 -13.20
CA LEU A 77 13.87 1.21 -12.51
C LEU A 77 13.03 0.25 -11.67
N LEU A 78 12.02 0.77 -10.99
CA LEU A 78 11.10 -0.04 -10.17
C LEU A 78 10.25 -0.94 -11.06
N ASP A 79 9.70 -0.43 -12.16
CA ASP A 79 8.95 -1.20 -13.15
C ASP A 79 9.81 -2.35 -13.67
N GLY A 80 11.05 -2.07 -14.11
CA GLY A 80 11.97 -3.12 -14.57
C GLY A 80 12.38 -4.12 -13.49
N TYR A 81 12.38 -3.72 -12.21
CA TYR A 81 12.62 -4.64 -11.10
C TYR A 81 11.41 -5.54 -10.83
N ILE A 82 10.19 -5.02 -10.97
CA ILE A 82 8.94 -5.78 -10.82
C ILE A 82 8.71 -6.72 -12.00
N ASP A 83 9.12 -6.34 -13.21
CA ASP A 83 9.00 -7.16 -14.43
C ASP A 83 10.02 -8.34 -14.47
N ASP A 84 11.05 -8.35 -13.62
CA ASP A 84 12.02 -9.45 -13.55
C ASP A 84 11.37 -10.71 -12.98
N GLU A 85 11.43 -11.81 -13.74
CA GLU A 85 10.86 -13.12 -13.36
C GLU A 85 11.44 -13.70 -12.05
N ASN A 86 12.59 -13.21 -11.61
CA ASN A 86 13.25 -13.63 -10.37
C ASN A 86 12.90 -12.74 -9.18
N THR A 87 12.13 -11.67 -9.38
CA THR A 87 11.68 -10.82 -8.28
C THR A 87 10.49 -11.47 -7.58
N ASP A 88 10.68 -11.76 -6.29
CA ASP A 88 9.59 -12.24 -5.42
C ASP A 88 8.68 -11.06 -5.03
N ILE A 89 7.59 -10.90 -5.78
CA ILE A 89 6.62 -9.81 -5.59
C ILE A 89 5.85 -9.98 -4.27
N ASP A 90 5.59 -11.21 -3.86
CA ASP A 90 4.87 -11.51 -2.62
C ASP A 90 5.75 -11.12 -1.41
N GLU A 91 7.02 -11.54 -1.39
CA GLU A 91 7.97 -11.18 -0.34
C GLU A 91 8.21 -9.66 -0.29
N LEU A 92 8.32 -9.01 -1.45
CA LEU A 92 8.47 -7.56 -1.51
C LEU A 92 7.24 -6.82 -0.98
N THR A 93 6.05 -7.29 -1.33
CA THR A 93 4.77 -6.77 -0.83
C THR A 93 4.68 -6.90 0.68
N ASP A 94 4.99 -8.08 1.23
CA ASP A 94 5.00 -8.35 2.66
C ASP A 94 6.01 -7.47 3.40
N THR A 95 7.19 -7.28 2.80
CA THR A 95 8.23 -6.40 3.34
C THR A 95 7.73 -4.96 3.44
N VAL A 96 7.19 -4.40 2.34
CA VAL A 96 6.62 -3.05 2.31
C VAL A 96 5.50 -2.90 3.33
N MET A 97 4.59 -3.88 3.40
CA MET A 97 3.51 -3.91 4.38
C MET A 97 4.04 -3.92 5.82
N GLY A 98 5.09 -4.69 6.11
CA GLY A 98 5.75 -4.71 7.42
C GLY A 98 6.30 -3.34 7.83
N PHE A 99 6.92 -2.61 6.90
CA PHE A 99 7.38 -1.25 7.15
C PHE A 99 6.22 -0.26 7.32
N LEU A 100 5.16 -0.35 6.52
CA LEU A 100 3.96 0.48 6.67
C LEU A 100 3.23 0.25 8.00
N LYS A 101 3.23 -0.99 8.52
CA LYS A 101 2.70 -1.34 9.86
C LYS A 101 3.55 -0.79 11.00
N SER A 102 4.83 -0.53 10.76
CA SER A 102 5.81 -0.18 11.80
C SER A 102 6.12 1.32 11.86
N ALA A 103 6.16 2.00 10.71
CA ALA A 103 6.54 3.40 10.63
C ALA A 103 5.53 4.32 11.35
N ASN A 104 6.03 5.31 12.11
CA ASN A 104 5.19 6.12 12.99
C ASN A 104 4.05 6.85 12.28
N ALA A 105 4.31 7.30 11.05
CA ALA A 105 3.35 8.06 10.25
C ALA A 105 2.21 7.18 9.71
N THR A 106 2.51 5.95 9.29
CA THR A 106 1.57 5.08 8.58
C THR A 106 0.93 4.02 9.48
N LYS A 107 1.61 3.59 10.55
CA LYS A 107 1.25 2.42 11.39
C LYS A 107 -0.22 2.36 11.80
N ARG A 108 -0.80 3.50 12.17
CA ARG A 108 -2.17 3.56 12.67
C ARG A 108 -3.16 3.23 11.56
N THR A 109 -3.09 3.94 10.44
CA THR A 109 -3.98 3.73 9.31
C THR A 109 -3.79 2.35 8.69
N THR A 110 -2.56 1.85 8.64
CA THR A 110 -2.27 0.50 8.13
C THR A 110 -2.96 -0.58 8.98
N LYS A 111 -2.84 -0.50 10.31
CA LYS A 111 -3.50 -1.46 11.21
C LYS A 111 -5.02 -1.35 11.17
N GLU A 112 -5.56 -0.14 11.21
CA GLU A 112 -7.01 0.08 11.12
C GLU A 112 -7.63 -0.54 9.86
N LEU A 113 -6.95 -0.46 8.71
CA LEU A 113 -7.45 -1.06 7.47
C LEU A 113 -7.34 -2.58 7.46
N LEU A 114 -6.24 -3.15 7.97
CA LEU A 114 -6.09 -4.60 8.07
C LEU A 114 -7.14 -5.22 8.98
N ASP A 115 -7.35 -4.62 10.16
CA ASP A 115 -8.37 -5.08 11.11
C ASP A 115 -9.77 -5.02 10.48
N ALA A 116 -10.04 -4.02 9.63
CA ALA A 116 -11.31 -3.90 8.93
C ALA A 116 -11.48 -4.99 7.85
N VAL A 117 -10.43 -5.25 7.06
CA VAL A 117 -10.44 -6.30 6.04
C VAL A 117 -10.60 -7.68 6.67
N GLU A 118 -9.89 -7.96 7.77
CA GLU A 118 -9.99 -9.25 8.48
C GLU A 118 -11.40 -9.48 9.06
N LYS A 119 -11.99 -8.46 9.69
CA LYS A 119 -13.38 -8.52 10.17
C LYS A 119 -14.38 -8.76 9.06
N GLU A 120 -14.17 -8.14 7.90
CA GLU A 120 -15.04 -8.33 6.75
C GLU A 120 -14.94 -9.75 6.19
N LYS A 121 -13.72 -10.30 6.07
CA LYS A 121 -13.51 -11.70 5.67
C LYS A 121 -14.22 -12.67 6.61
N GLN A 122 -14.06 -12.50 7.92
CA GLN A 122 -14.76 -13.31 8.92
C GLN A 122 -16.29 -13.23 8.77
N ARG A 123 -16.82 -12.01 8.58
CA ARG A 123 -18.26 -11.80 8.39
C ARG A 123 -18.79 -12.52 7.14
N VAL A 124 -18.07 -12.44 6.03
CA VAL A 124 -18.45 -13.12 4.78
C VAL A 124 -18.42 -14.63 4.95
N GLU A 125 -17.38 -15.19 5.56
CA GLU A 125 -17.26 -16.62 5.84
C GLU A 125 -18.38 -17.13 6.75
N GLU A 126 -18.73 -16.40 7.81
CA GLU A 126 -19.86 -16.72 8.70
C GLU A 126 -21.21 -16.68 7.97
N GLU A 127 -21.42 -15.70 7.10
CA GLU A 127 -22.65 -15.58 6.31
C GLU A 127 -22.77 -16.72 5.29
N GLU A 128 -21.66 -17.10 4.64
CA GLU A 128 -21.62 -18.25 3.73
C GLU A 128 -21.87 -19.57 4.47
N ALA A 129 -21.25 -19.77 5.63
CA ALA A 129 -21.48 -20.95 6.46
C ALA A 129 -22.95 -21.08 6.86
N ARG A 130 -23.56 -19.98 7.33
CA ARG A 130 -24.99 -19.95 7.69
C ARG A 130 -25.90 -20.23 6.49
N LYS A 131 -25.57 -19.71 5.30
CA LYS A 131 -26.32 -20.01 4.07
C LYS A 131 -26.22 -21.48 3.69
N ARG A 132 -25.05 -22.10 3.81
CA ARG A 132 -24.85 -23.54 3.52
C ARG A 132 -25.64 -24.42 4.49
N GLU A 133 -25.66 -24.09 5.78
CA GLU A 133 -26.47 -24.81 6.78
C GLU A 133 -27.97 -24.73 6.50
N LEU A 134 -28.48 -23.58 6.05
CA LEU A 134 -29.90 -23.40 5.70
C LEU A 134 -30.32 -24.11 4.40
N MET A 135 -29.35 -24.45 3.54
CA MET A 135 -29.59 -25.14 2.26
C MET A 135 -29.37 -26.67 2.34
N ALA A 136 -28.89 -27.18 3.48
CA ALA A 136 -28.68 -28.60 3.76
C ALA A 136 -29.89 -29.23 4.47
#